data_AF-A0A133VKB2-F1
#
_entry.id   AF-A0A133VKB2-F1
#
_cell.length_a   1.000
_cell.length_b   1.000
_cell.length_c   1.000
_cell.angle_alpha   90.00
_cell.angle_beta   90.00
_cell.angle_gamma   90.00
#
_symmetry.space_group_name_H-M   'P 1'
#
loop_
_entity.id
_entity.type
_entity.pdbx_description
1 polymer ?
#
loop_
_entity_poly.entity_id
_entity_poly.type
_entity_poly.pdbx_seq_one_letter_code
_entity_poly.pdbx_strand_id
1 'polypeptide(L)'
;MIDILMGREIGSTKRASEMDESSLKEIGNILVVNTLTALSEFLDVSLEEQVPLLASDNPVSLIDAIAVEIGQKSEKSLRIEVVMDVEPGGTTVSFSFYLLFMEGDAEDIIYMVREKLTTGL
;
A
#
# COMPACT_ATOMS: atom_id res chain seq x y z
N MET A 1 -12.47 -8.41 3.24
CA MET A 1 -12.09 -7.11 3.83
C MET A 1 -13.29 -6.32 4.31
N ILE A 2 -14.20 -5.87 3.42
CA ILE A 2 -15.40 -5.10 3.84
C ILE A 2 -16.17 -5.80 4.97
N ASP A 3 -16.44 -7.11 4.82
CA ASP A 3 -17.15 -7.86 5.86
C ASP A 3 -16.42 -7.81 7.21
N ILE A 4 -15.09 -7.90 7.19
CA ILE A 4 -14.25 -7.86 8.40
C ILE A 4 -14.33 -6.47 9.05
N LEU A 5 -14.14 -5.40 8.26
CA LEU A 5 -14.19 -4.01 8.76
C LEU A 5 -15.56 -3.66 9.35
N MET A 6 -16.61 -4.23 8.79
CA MET A 6 -17.99 -3.96 9.16
C MET A 6 -18.55 -4.96 10.19
N GLY A 7 -17.73 -5.91 10.67
CA GLY A 7 -18.15 -6.93 11.63
C GLY A 7 -19.24 -7.87 11.11
N ARG A 8 -19.28 -8.10 9.80
CA ARG A 8 -20.25 -8.97 9.12
C ARG A 8 -19.68 -10.37 8.90
N GLU A 9 -20.56 -11.32 8.62
CA GLU A 9 -20.15 -12.65 8.18
C GLU A 9 -19.36 -12.57 6.85
N ILE A 10 -18.26 -13.31 6.76
CA ILE A 10 -17.38 -13.31 5.58
C ILE A 10 -18.16 -13.81 4.36
N GLY A 11 -18.15 -13.01 3.28
CA GLY A 11 -18.85 -13.30 2.03
C GLY A 11 -20.29 -12.81 1.96
N SER A 12 -20.77 -12.12 3.00
CA SER A 12 -22.13 -11.55 3.06
C SER A 12 -22.27 -10.30 2.18
N THR A 13 -21.25 -9.45 2.08
CA THR A 13 -21.28 -8.26 1.21
C THR A 13 -21.21 -8.68 -0.26
N LYS A 14 -22.29 -8.40 -1.02
CA LYS A 14 -22.35 -8.64 -2.48
C LYS A 14 -22.09 -7.38 -3.31
N ARG A 15 -22.38 -6.22 -2.74
CA ARG A 15 -22.17 -4.91 -3.37
C ARG A 15 -21.79 -3.93 -2.26
N ALA A 16 -20.74 -3.14 -2.50
CA ALA A 16 -20.30 -2.13 -1.55
C ALA A 16 -21.33 -0.99 -1.49
N SER A 17 -21.66 -0.57 -0.27
CA SER A 17 -22.36 0.68 0.02
C SER A 17 -21.38 1.84 0.15
N GLU A 18 -21.87 3.08 0.17
CA GLU A 18 -21.04 4.27 0.42
C GLU A 18 -20.29 4.20 1.75
N MET A 19 -20.90 3.58 2.77
CA MET A 19 -20.25 3.34 4.06
C MET A 19 -19.12 2.31 3.93
N ASP A 20 -19.29 1.28 3.12
CA ASP A 20 -18.24 0.28 2.90
C ASP A 20 -17.04 0.88 2.15
N GLU A 21 -17.31 1.72 1.14
CA GLU A 21 -16.27 2.46 0.40
C GLU A 21 -15.53 3.44 1.32
N SER A 22 -16.26 4.13 2.19
CA SER A 22 -15.65 5.04 3.18
C SER A 22 -14.75 4.28 4.17
N SER A 23 -15.20 3.13 4.66
CA SER A 23 -14.40 2.26 5.54
C SER A 23 -13.14 1.75 4.84
N LEU A 24 -13.23 1.36 3.57
CA LEU A 24 -12.07 0.97 2.76
C LEU A 24 -11.09 2.12 2.55
N LYS A 25 -11.59 3.33 2.32
CA LYS A 25 -10.76 4.52 2.17
C LYS A 25 -10.00 4.82 3.46
N GLU A 26 -10.68 4.74 4.60
CA GLU A 26 -10.07 5.03 5.90
C GLU A 26 -8.98 4.00 6.24
N ILE A 27 -9.26 2.69 6.10
CA ILE A 27 -8.22 1.68 6.37
C ILE A 27 -7.07 1.79 5.38
N GLY A 28 -7.34 2.10 4.11
CA GLY A 28 -6.31 2.34 3.11
C GLY A 28 -5.41 3.50 3.50
N ASN A 29 -6.00 4.63 3.92
CA ASN A 29 -5.26 5.80 4.38
C ASN A 29 -4.40 5.48 5.62
N ILE A 30 -4.97 4.80 6.61
CA ILE A 30 -4.24 4.37 7.82
C ILE A 30 -3.06 3.48 7.44
N LEU A 31 -3.25 2.49 6.57
CA LEU A 31 -2.18 1.55 6.21
C LEU A 31 -1.08 2.22 5.38
N VAL A 32 -1.44 3.11 4.45
CA VAL A 32 -0.46 3.88 3.67
C VAL A 32 0.38 4.74 4.59
N VAL A 33 -0.24 5.55 5.44
CA VAL A 33 0.47 6.46 6.36
C VAL A 33 1.39 5.69 7.31
N ASN A 34 0.90 4.60 7.92
CA ASN A 34 1.74 3.78 8.79
C ASN A 34 2.91 3.12 8.05
N THR A 35 2.68 2.66 6.82
CA THR A 35 3.73 2.04 6.01
C THR A 35 4.79 3.05 5.59
N LEU A 36 4.38 4.26 5.17
CA LEU A 36 5.30 5.34 4.82
C LEU A 36 6.07 5.85 6.04
N THR A 37 5.41 5.97 7.19
CA THR A 37 6.06 6.33 8.46
C THR A 37 7.12 5.29 8.83
N ALA A 38 6.78 4.00 8.81
CA ALA A 38 7.73 2.93 9.12
C ALA A 38 8.90 2.90 8.12
N LEU A 39 8.64 3.17 6.83
CA LEU A 39 9.69 3.25 5.81
C LEU A 39 10.62 4.45 6.02
N SER A 40 10.04 5.61 6.34
CA SER A 40 10.75 6.85 6.69
C SER A 40 11.68 6.64 7.89
N GLU A 41 11.17 6.04 8.97
CA GLU A 41 11.96 5.70 10.15
C GLU A 41 13.06 4.68 9.85
N PHE A 42 12.77 3.65 9.05
CA PHE A 42 13.74 2.62 8.68
C PHE A 42 14.91 3.19 7.87
N LEU A 43 14.60 4.04 6.90
CA LEU A 43 15.58 4.67 6.01
C LEU A 43 16.24 5.92 6.60
N ASP A 44 15.71 6.46 7.71
CA ASP A 44 16.12 7.75 8.28
C ASP A 44 15.98 8.91 7.28
N VAL A 45 14.87 8.92 6.51
CA VAL A 45 14.56 9.93 5.49
C VAL A 45 13.18 10.54 5.71
N SER A 46 13.03 11.84 5.51
CA SER A 46 11.71 12.48 5.57
C SER A 46 10.97 12.26 4.25
N LEU A 47 9.84 11.55 4.29
CA LEU A 47 8.93 11.41 3.16
C LEU A 47 7.81 12.45 3.26
N GLU A 48 7.64 13.27 2.23
CA GLU A 48 6.46 14.14 2.12
C GLU A 48 5.36 13.40 1.35
N GLU A 49 4.21 13.24 2.00
CA GLU A 49 3.08 12.48 1.47
C GLU A 49 1.87 13.36 1.17
N GLN A 50 1.16 13.02 0.09
CA GLN A 50 -0.17 13.56 -0.21
C GLN A 50 -1.23 12.53 0.19
N VAL A 51 -2.45 13.00 0.46
CA VAL A 51 -3.57 12.11 0.80
C VAL A 51 -3.81 11.11 -0.36
N PRO A 52 -3.83 9.80 -0.09
CA PRO A 52 -4.00 8.80 -1.13
C PRO A 52 -5.36 8.92 -1.83
N LEU A 53 -5.35 8.78 -3.15
CA LEU A 53 -6.56 8.65 -3.96
C LEU A 53 -7.03 7.20 -3.94
N LEU A 54 -8.31 6.99 -3.64
CA LEU A 54 -8.95 5.68 -3.77
C LEU A 54 -9.53 5.56 -5.18
N ALA A 55 -9.11 4.53 -5.91
CA ALA A 55 -9.69 4.15 -7.19
C ALA A 55 -10.12 2.68 -7.12
N SER A 56 -11.36 2.41 -7.52
CA SER A 56 -11.93 1.07 -7.57
C SER A 56 -12.39 0.80 -9.00
N ASP A 57 -11.49 0.27 -9.82
CA ASP A 57 -11.77 -0.18 -11.18
C ASP A 57 -11.12 -1.56 -11.39
N ASN A 58 -11.26 -2.11 -12.58
CA ASN A 58 -10.55 -3.29 -12.98
C ASN A 58 -9.03 -3.07 -12.89
N PRO A 59 -8.25 -4.11 -12.55
CA PRO A 59 -6.82 -3.98 -12.33
C PRO A 59 -6.05 -3.42 -13.54
N VAL A 60 -6.48 -3.73 -14.76
CA VAL A 60 -5.79 -3.28 -15.99
C VAL A 60 -5.93 -1.77 -16.16
N SER A 61 -7.14 -1.22 -16.01
CA SER A 61 -7.38 0.21 -16.13
C SER A 61 -6.69 1.03 -15.05
N LEU A 62 -6.59 0.49 -13.82
CA LEU A 62 -5.79 1.14 -12.76
C LEU A 62 -4.30 1.17 -13.12
N ILE A 63 -3.75 0.06 -13.59
CA ILE A 63 -2.34 -0.01 -14.00
C ILE A 63 -2.08 0.92 -15.19
N ASP A 64 -2.96 0.95 -16.18
CA ASP A 64 -2.83 1.82 -17.35
C ASP A 64 -2.84 3.31 -16.95
N ALA A 65 -3.74 3.71 -16.05
CA ALA A 65 -3.81 5.08 -15.54
C ALA A 65 -2.50 5.48 -14.83
N ILE A 66 -1.99 4.61 -13.95
CA ILE A 66 -0.71 4.82 -13.27
C ILE A 66 0.44 4.89 -14.28
N ALA A 67 0.47 3.98 -15.26
CA ALA A 67 1.53 3.89 -16.27
C ALA A 67 1.62 5.15 -17.15
N VAL A 68 0.47 5.74 -17.48
CA VAL A 68 0.39 7.01 -18.21
C VAL A 68 0.96 8.16 -17.38
N GLU A 69 0.63 8.22 -16.09
CA GLU A 69 1.06 9.29 -15.19
C GLU A 69 2.56 9.23 -14.88
N ILE A 70 3.11 8.03 -14.69
CA ILE A 70 4.57 7.82 -14.45
C ILE A 70 5.40 7.78 -15.74
N GLY A 71 4.76 7.92 -16.92
CA GLY A 71 5.45 8.08 -18.20
C GLY A 71 6.37 6.93 -18.62
N GLN A 72 6.10 5.68 -18.21
CA GLN A 72 6.95 4.50 -18.45
C GLN A 72 8.41 4.58 -17.94
N LYS A 73 8.67 5.22 -16.79
CA LYS A 73 10.05 5.48 -16.33
C LYS A 73 10.43 4.87 -14.98
N SER A 74 10.12 3.58 -14.77
CA SER A 74 10.63 2.84 -13.60
C SER A 74 10.92 1.39 -13.95
N GLU A 75 12.19 1.01 -14.10
CA GLU A 75 12.60 -0.39 -14.28
C GLU A 75 12.63 -1.18 -12.96
N LYS A 76 12.71 -0.46 -11.83
CA LYS A 76 12.80 -1.01 -10.48
C LYS A 76 11.64 -0.49 -9.65
N SER A 77 11.12 -1.32 -8.76
CA SER A 77 10.12 -0.91 -7.77
C SER A 77 10.45 -1.56 -6.42
N LEU A 78 10.00 -0.94 -5.34
CA LEU A 78 10.05 -1.53 -4.02
C LEU A 78 8.65 -2.04 -3.67
N ARG A 79 8.54 -3.33 -3.33
CA ARG A 79 7.31 -3.92 -2.83
C ARG A 79 7.41 -4.10 -1.33
N ILE A 80 6.47 -3.52 -0.60
CA ILE A 80 6.30 -3.76 0.84
C ILE A 80 5.05 -4.62 1.02
N GLU A 81 5.20 -5.75 1.70
CA GLU A 81 4.10 -6.64 2.01
C GLU A 81 3.79 -6.54 3.50
N VAL A 82 2.55 -6.16 3.81
CA VAL A 82 2.05 -6.05 5.19
C VAL A 82 1.05 -7.19 5.39
N VAL A 83 1.36 -8.10 6.30
CA VAL A 83 0.52 -9.25 6.64
C VAL A 83 -0.03 -9.05 8.04
N MET A 84 -1.34 -9.17 8.19
CA MET A 84 -2.03 -8.97 9.46
C MET A 84 -2.96 -10.15 9.73
N ASP A 85 -2.84 -10.71 10.93
CA ASP A 85 -3.80 -11.68 11.44
C ASP A 85 -4.92 -10.95 12.17
N VAL A 86 -6.16 -11.23 11.77
CA VAL A 86 -7.35 -10.57 12.31
C VAL A 86 -8.11 -11.50 13.25
N GLU A 87 -8.37 -11.00 14.45
CA GLU A 87 -9.16 -11.68 15.49
C GLU A 87 -10.43 -10.89 15.84
N PRO A 88 -11.54 -11.58 16.19
CA PRO A 88 -11.73 -13.03 16.19
C PRO A 88 -12.02 -13.58 14.78
N GLY A 89 -11.51 -14.77 14.45
CA GLY A 89 -11.79 -15.43 13.17
C GLY A 89 -10.58 -15.99 12.42
N GLY A 90 -9.35 -15.78 12.93
CA GLY A 90 -8.14 -16.42 12.40
C GLY A 90 -7.91 -16.13 10.91
N THR A 91 -8.34 -14.96 10.43
CA THR A 91 -8.24 -14.58 9.02
C THR A 91 -7.00 -13.73 8.83
N THR A 92 -6.11 -14.16 7.94
CA THR A 92 -4.94 -13.38 7.54
C THR A 92 -5.29 -12.49 6.36
N VAL A 93 -4.87 -11.23 6.43
CA VAL A 93 -5.00 -10.26 5.36
C VAL A 93 -3.61 -9.76 4.97
N SER A 94 -3.30 -9.83 3.67
CA SER A 94 -2.08 -9.26 3.11
C SER A 94 -2.38 -8.03 2.27
N PHE A 95 -1.58 -6.99 2.44
CA PHE A 95 -1.56 -5.78 1.63
C PHE A 95 -0.20 -5.68 0.93
N SER A 96 -0.21 -5.29 -0.33
CA SER A 96 1.02 -5.07 -1.11
C SER A 96 1.06 -3.60 -1.54
N PHE A 97 2.07 -2.89 -1.06
CA PHE A 97 2.40 -1.53 -1.47
C PHE A 97 3.51 -1.60 -2.51
N TYR A 98 3.29 -0.96 -3.66
CA TYR A 98 4.28 -0.85 -4.72
C TYR A 98 4.72 0.60 -4.80
N LEU A 99 5.98 0.87 -4.41
CA LEU A 99 6.61 2.16 -4.57
C LEU A 99 7.29 2.17 -5.94
N LEU A 100 6.81 3.08 -6.79
CA LEU A 100 7.37 3.36 -8.09
C LEU A 100 8.25 4.59 -7.96
N PHE A 101 9.41 4.56 -8.61
CA PHE A 101 10.40 5.61 -8.49
C PHE A 101 10.55 6.32 -9.83
N MET A 102 10.89 7.60 -9.79
CA MET A 102 11.37 8.27 -11.00
C MET A 102 12.78 7.77 -11.33
N GLU A 103 13.16 7.89 -12.59
CA GLU A 103 14.47 7.52 -13.10
C GLU A 103 15.58 8.31 -12.37
N GLY A 104 16.47 7.61 -11.67
CA GLY A 104 17.53 8.19 -10.84
C GLY A 104 17.40 7.83 -9.35
N ASP A 105 16.22 8.04 -8.76
CA ASP A 105 16.00 7.89 -7.31
C ASP A 105 15.94 6.42 -6.86
N ALA A 106 15.57 5.53 -7.78
CA ALA A 106 15.38 4.10 -7.48
C ALA A 106 16.67 3.44 -6.96
N GLU A 107 17.83 3.82 -7.50
CA GLU A 107 19.10 3.19 -7.11
C GLU A 107 19.50 3.58 -5.69
N ASP A 108 19.35 4.85 -5.35
CA ASP A 108 19.68 5.38 -4.02
C ASP A 108 18.79 4.75 -2.95
N ILE A 109 17.47 4.69 -3.19
CA ILE A 109 16.53 4.09 -2.23
C ILE A 109 16.80 2.59 -2.06
N ILE A 110 17.04 1.86 -3.15
CA ILE A 110 17.37 0.43 -3.08
C ILE A 110 18.70 0.20 -2.36
N TYR A 111 19.69 1.07 -2.57
CA TYR A 111 20.96 1.00 -1.85
C TYR A 111 20.77 1.20 -0.35
N MET A 112 20.05 2.25 0.06
CA MET A 112 19.75 2.52 1.48
C MET A 112 19.02 1.35 2.15
N VAL A 113 18.00 0.79 1.50
CA VAL A 113 17.27 -0.39 2.01
C VAL A 113 18.23 -1.57 2.21
N ARG A 114 19.08 -1.86 1.21
CA ARG A 114 20.03 -2.97 1.29
C ARG A 114 21.04 -2.78 2.42
N GLU A 115 21.59 -1.57 2.55
CA GLU A 115 22.55 -1.24 3.59
C GLU A 115 21.96 -1.47 4.99
N LYS A 116 20.76 -0.91 5.26
CA LYS A 116 20.02 -1.10 6.52
C LYS A 116 19.71 -2.56 6.82
N LEU A 117 19.26 -3.33 5.82
CA LEU A 117 18.99 -4.76 5.98
C LEU A 117 20.26 -5.58 6.28
N THR A 118 21.41 -5.20 5.72
CA THR A 118 22.69 -5.90 5.99
C THR A 118 23.34 -5.50 7.31
N THR A 119 23.06 -4.31 7.82
CA THR A 119 23.65 -3.78 9.07
C THR A 119 22.85 -4.14 10.32
N GLY A 120 21.60 -4.58 10.18
CA GLY A 120 20.80 -5.16 11.27
C GLY A 120 20.40 -4.17 12.38
N LEU A 121 20.46 -2.88 12.08
CA LEU A 121 20.09 -1.76 12.97
C LEU A 121 18.89 -0.99 12.39
#